data_AF-A0A8H3ZBR0-F1
#
_entry.id   AF-A0A8H3ZBR0-F1
#
_cell.length_a   1.000
_cell.length_b   1.000
_cell.length_c   1.000
_cell.angle_alpha   90.00
_cell.angle_beta   90.00
_cell.angle_gamma   90.00
#
_symmetry.space_group_name_H-M   'P 1'
#
loop_
_entity.id
_entity.type
_entity.pdbx_description
1 polymer ?
#
loop_
_entity_poly.entity_id
_entity_poly.type
_entity_poly.pdbx_seq_one_letter_code
_entity_poly.pdbx_strand_id
1 'polypeptide(L)'
;MGPQGNHPDVEPDVSAKPVQASSSFRTICTLLILLALQNMAIKLMNLPLNRVIELRYCQQYYLQHDPSQLEPGGSIPEQLCKLDSVQQRLAWMQGMIETLHIVCDLIVTIPLSALSDKGRQRLVLGLNVSGLALMYMFIVLVGYLDILPVAAMLIGPMFTLLGGGNCAFMSTTYGLVTQAATLETQRSSYFAYISSVSYVILLTSPSISARTMTTNLWLPFWIGIIMLLIALPVIFSLETPSDRNTTVDSLESAALLRRASIDIKRNRLNNSNQGIFLASIETLQHLFRQVSQRRNFRYLLSVFLIVSLASSGTPILPQYISKRYGWTFAEAGYLLTVKAIVNVTLLTMIVPSTIKALHKYTRMSGVSINIASAKASEIISVFGVLLVGTSTTMGALIFCKSPKSSSRI
;
A
#
# COMPACT_ATOMS: atom_id res chain seq x y z
N MET A 1 -3.64 59.63 53.96
CA MET A 1 -3.68 60.22 52.60
C MET A 1 -2.98 59.27 51.66
N GLY A 2 -3.72 58.68 50.71
CA GLY A 2 -3.16 57.95 49.56
C GLY A 2 -2.50 58.91 48.54
N PRO A 3 -2.14 58.46 47.31
CA PRO A 3 -2.84 57.42 46.52
C PRO A 3 -1.90 56.26 46.08
N GLN A 4 -2.30 54.97 46.08
CA GLN A 4 -3.02 54.23 45.01
C GLN A 4 -2.56 54.67 43.60
N GLY A 5 -1.79 53.89 42.84
CA GLY A 5 -2.12 52.56 42.31
C GLY A 5 -2.43 52.71 40.81
N ASN A 6 -1.58 52.18 39.93
CA ASN A 6 -1.89 51.80 38.54
C ASN A 6 -0.64 51.17 37.88
N HIS A 7 -0.43 49.89 38.14
CA HIS A 7 0.25 49.03 37.17
C HIS A 7 -0.87 48.43 36.29
N PRO A 8 -0.85 48.56 34.97
CA PRO A 8 -1.78 47.83 34.13
C PRO A 8 -1.37 46.35 34.17
N ASP A 9 -2.21 45.54 34.80
CA ASP A 9 -2.21 44.08 34.65
C ASP A 9 -2.42 43.77 33.16
N VAL A 10 -1.34 43.36 32.49
CA VAL A 10 -1.42 42.74 31.17
C VAL A 10 -1.81 41.29 31.42
N GLU A 11 -3.12 41.00 31.35
CA GLU A 11 -3.61 39.64 31.15
C GLU A 11 -2.89 39.02 29.94
N PRO A 12 -2.32 37.80 30.04
CA PRO A 12 -2.02 37.06 28.84
C PRO A 12 -3.35 36.60 28.27
N ASP A 13 -3.81 37.27 27.20
CA ASP A 13 -4.92 36.80 26.38
C ASP A 13 -4.57 35.42 25.80
N VAL A 14 -4.94 34.36 26.52
CA VAL A 14 -4.88 32.98 26.08
C VAL A 14 -6.06 32.74 25.13
N SER A 15 -6.01 33.36 23.95
CA SER A 15 -6.99 33.12 22.88
C SER A 15 -6.33 32.93 21.52
N ALA A 16 -5.31 32.07 21.47
CA ALA A 16 -4.78 31.53 20.22
C ALA A 16 -5.05 30.02 20.14
N LYS A 17 -6.32 29.59 19.96
CA LYS A 17 -6.62 28.14 19.85
C LYS A 17 -7.74 27.60 18.92
N PRO A 18 -8.57 28.37 18.21
CA PRO A 18 -9.52 27.75 17.26
C PRO A 18 -8.96 27.55 15.83
N VAL A 19 -8.04 28.40 15.36
CA VAL A 19 -7.58 28.41 13.94
C VAL A 19 -6.51 27.34 13.66
N GLN A 20 -5.57 27.10 14.59
CA GLN A 20 -4.49 26.12 14.40
C GLN A 20 -5.01 24.67 14.42
N ALA A 21 -6.03 24.38 15.24
CA ALA A 21 -6.60 23.04 15.40
C ALA A 21 -7.47 22.62 14.20
N SER A 22 -8.24 23.54 13.62
CA SER A 22 -9.13 23.28 12.48
C SER A 22 -8.37 23.00 11.18
N SER A 23 -7.26 23.70 10.91
CA SER A 23 -6.40 23.46 9.74
C SER A 23 -5.69 22.09 9.78
N SER A 24 -5.26 21.64 10.97
CA SER A 24 -4.65 20.30 11.11
C SER A 24 -5.65 19.18 10.85
N PHE A 25 -6.89 19.30 11.36
CA PHE A 25 -7.94 18.32 11.11
C PHE A 25 -8.29 18.20 9.61
N ARG A 26 -8.45 19.33 8.91
CA ARG A 26 -8.70 19.34 7.45
C ARG A 26 -7.58 18.63 6.69
N THR A 27 -6.33 18.91 7.02
CA THR A 27 -5.17 18.27 6.39
C THR A 27 -5.20 16.75 6.57
N ILE A 28 -5.44 16.27 7.78
CA ILE A 28 -5.52 14.83 8.06
C ILE A 28 -6.69 14.18 7.32
N CYS A 29 -7.87 14.79 7.31
CA CYS A 29 -9.02 14.28 6.54
C CYS A 29 -8.70 14.17 5.05
N THR A 30 -8.09 15.20 4.45
CA THR A 30 -7.66 15.18 3.05
C THR A 30 -6.67 14.06 2.79
N LEU A 31 -5.70 13.83 3.69
CA LEU A 31 -4.73 12.74 3.57
C LEU A 31 -5.38 11.36 3.67
N LEU A 32 -6.35 11.17 4.56
CA LEU A 32 -7.08 9.91 4.69
C LEU A 32 -7.94 9.63 3.45
N ILE A 33 -8.58 10.65 2.86
CA ILE A 33 -9.33 10.52 1.60
C ILE A 33 -8.38 10.17 0.45
N LEU A 34 -7.24 10.87 0.35
CA LEU A 34 -6.24 10.62 -0.69
C LEU A 34 -5.69 9.19 -0.60
N LEU A 35 -5.31 8.77 0.60
CA LEU A 35 -4.90 7.40 0.91
C LEU A 35 -5.97 6.40 0.51
N ALA A 36 -7.24 6.70 0.81
CA ALA A 36 -8.35 5.81 0.50
C ALA A 36 -8.57 5.66 -1.00
N LEU A 37 -8.58 6.76 -1.75
CA LEU A 37 -8.74 6.76 -3.20
C LEU A 37 -7.63 5.95 -3.88
N GLN A 38 -6.37 6.22 -3.52
CA GLN A 38 -5.23 5.55 -4.13
C GLN A 38 -5.16 4.06 -3.78
N ASN A 39 -5.24 3.70 -2.50
CA ASN A 39 -5.17 2.29 -2.10
C ASN A 39 -6.33 1.50 -2.70
N MET A 40 -7.55 2.06 -2.71
CA MET A 40 -8.70 1.40 -3.29
C MET A 40 -8.53 1.19 -4.79
N ALA A 41 -8.08 2.21 -5.53
CA ALA A 41 -7.83 2.10 -6.97
C ALA A 41 -6.83 0.97 -7.31
N ILE A 42 -5.67 0.94 -6.64
CA ILE A 42 -4.64 -0.09 -6.88
C ILE A 42 -5.20 -1.49 -6.60
N LYS A 43 -5.82 -1.69 -5.44
CA LYS A 43 -6.30 -3.01 -5.03
C LYS A 43 -7.47 -3.49 -5.87
N LEU A 44 -8.33 -2.57 -6.34
CA LEU A 44 -9.45 -2.87 -7.21
C LEU A 44 -9.00 -3.40 -8.58
N MET A 45 -7.93 -2.82 -9.15
CA MET A 45 -7.43 -3.14 -10.50
C MET A 45 -6.50 -4.36 -10.57
N ASN A 46 -5.86 -4.77 -9.47
CA ASN A 46 -4.88 -5.86 -9.49
C ASN A 46 -5.49 -7.24 -9.79
N LEU A 47 -6.64 -7.57 -9.21
CA LEU A 47 -7.27 -8.87 -9.44
C LEU A 47 -7.79 -9.02 -10.89
N PRO A 48 -8.47 -8.03 -11.49
CA PRO A 48 -8.94 -8.11 -12.88
C PRO A 48 -7.80 -8.06 -13.89
N LEU A 49 -6.67 -7.43 -13.55
CA LEU A 49 -5.46 -7.47 -14.37
C LEU A 49 -5.00 -8.91 -14.62
N ASN A 50 -5.06 -9.77 -13.60
CA ASN A 50 -4.74 -11.19 -13.74
C ASN A 50 -5.66 -11.87 -14.76
N ARG A 51 -6.96 -11.56 -14.71
CA ARG A 51 -7.95 -12.11 -15.65
C ARG A 51 -7.76 -11.59 -17.07
N VAL A 52 -7.40 -10.31 -17.25
CA VAL A 52 -7.10 -9.74 -18.58
C VAL A 52 -5.87 -10.43 -19.20
N ILE A 53 -4.78 -10.57 -18.45
CA ILE A 53 -3.57 -11.23 -18.96
C ILE A 53 -3.86 -12.71 -19.29
N GLU A 54 -4.62 -13.41 -18.44
CA GLU A 54 -5.05 -14.79 -18.70
C GLU A 54 -5.85 -14.89 -20.00
N LEU A 55 -6.88 -14.05 -20.15
CA LEU A 55 -7.75 -14.05 -21.32
C LEU A 55 -6.96 -13.84 -22.61
N ARG A 56 -6.01 -12.91 -22.61
CA ARG A 56 -5.17 -12.61 -23.79
C ARG A 56 -4.29 -13.78 -24.19
N TYR A 57 -3.61 -14.42 -23.24
CA TYR A 57 -2.81 -15.61 -23.55
C TYR A 57 -3.68 -16.80 -23.97
N CYS A 58 -4.85 -16.94 -23.37
CA CYS A 58 -5.82 -17.98 -23.70
C CYS A 58 -6.35 -17.82 -25.13
N GLN A 59 -6.76 -16.60 -25.52
CA GLN A 59 -7.15 -16.27 -26.89
C GLN A 59 -6.03 -16.58 -27.89
N GLN A 60 -4.80 -16.15 -27.60
CA GLN A 60 -3.66 -16.43 -28.46
C GLN A 60 -3.38 -17.93 -28.60
N TYR A 61 -3.58 -18.71 -27.53
CA TYR A 61 -3.41 -20.17 -27.56
C TYR A 61 -4.45 -20.84 -28.46
N TYR A 62 -5.74 -20.54 -28.28
CA TYR A 62 -6.82 -21.16 -29.05
C TYR A 62 -6.85 -20.71 -30.51
N LEU A 63 -6.50 -19.46 -30.82
CA LEU A 63 -6.32 -18.99 -32.20
C LEU A 63 -5.29 -19.81 -32.98
N GLN A 64 -4.27 -20.37 -32.29
CA GLN A 64 -3.21 -21.15 -32.92
C GLN A 64 -3.52 -22.66 -32.97
N HIS A 65 -4.26 -23.20 -31.99
CA HIS A 65 -4.44 -24.65 -31.83
C HIS A 65 -5.85 -25.15 -32.17
N ASP A 66 -6.89 -24.43 -31.77
CA ASP A 66 -8.28 -24.83 -32.00
C ASP A 66 -9.21 -23.60 -32.03
N PRO A 67 -9.42 -22.99 -33.21
CA PRO A 67 -10.24 -21.79 -33.34
C PRO A 67 -11.74 -22.05 -33.15
N SER A 68 -12.19 -23.31 -33.09
CA SER A 68 -13.61 -23.65 -32.92
C SER A 68 -14.15 -23.30 -31.52
N GLN A 69 -13.26 -23.16 -30.54
CA GLN A 69 -13.59 -22.81 -29.15
C GLN A 69 -13.78 -21.30 -28.92
N LEU A 70 -13.56 -20.47 -29.95
CA LEU A 70 -13.78 -19.02 -29.85
C LEU A 70 -15.25 -18.69 -30.11
N GLU A 71 -15.92 -18.11 -29.12
CA GLU A 71 -17.26 -17.56 -29.31
C GLU A 71 -17.22 -16.30 -30.18
N PRO A 72 -18.33 -15.94 -30.86
CA PRO A 72 -18.44 -14.68 -31.60
C PRO A 72 -18.12 -13.48 -30.70
N GLY A 73 -17.08 -12.71 -31.05
CA GLY A 73 -16.57 -11.61 -30.22
C GLY A 73 -15.31 -11.95 -29.40
N GLY A 74 -14.70 -13.12 -29.61
CA GLY A 74 -13.43 -13.49 -28.97
C GLY A 74 -13.56 -13.88 -27.49
N SER A 75 -14.78 -14.10 -27.01
CA SER A 75 -15.06 -14.59 -25.67
C SER A 75 -14.61 -16.05 -25.53
N ILE A 76 -13.91 -16.37 -24.44
CA ILE A 76 -13.53 -17.74 -24.08
C ILE A 76 -13.95 -17.98 -22.61
N PRO A 77 -14.73 -19.03 -22.33
CA PRO A 77 -15.06 -19.44 -20.97
C PRO A 77 -13.81 -19.57 -20.10
N GLU A 78 -13.85 -18.96 -18.91
CA GLU A 78 -12.68 -18.89 -18.01
C GLU A 78 -12.09 -20.26 -17.68
N GLN A 79 -12.93 -21.29 -17.60
CA GLN A 79 -12.53 -22.65 -17.27
C GLN A 79 -11.59 -23.27 -18.31
N LEU A 80 -11.74 -22.90 -19.59
CA LEU A 80 -10.87 -23.37 -20.67
C LEU A 80 -9.47 -22.74 -20.61
N CYS A 81 -9.32 -21.61 -19.91
CA CYS A 81 -8.04 -20.90 -19.79
C CYS A 81 -7.12 -21.41 -18.68
N LYS A 82 -7.51 -22.49 -17.98
CA LYS A 82 -6.73 -23.06 -16.88
C LYS A 82 -5.66 -24.07 -17.34
N LEU A 83 -5.21 -24.02 -18.60
CA LEU A 83 -4.12 -24.84 -19.12
C LEU A 83 -2.76 -24.44 -18.51
N ASP A 84 -1.86 -25.41 -18.31
CA ASP A 84 -0.53 -25.15 -17.69
C ASP A 84 0.30 -24.15 -18.51
N SER A 85 0.26 -24.25 -19.84
CA SER A 85 0.96 -23.34 -20.76
C SER A 85 0.52 -21.89 -20.62
N VAL A 86 -0.78 -21.64 -20.41
CA VAL A 86 -1.36 -20.31 -20.22
C VAL A 86 -1.03 -19.78 -18.83
N GLN A 87 -1.20 -20.60 -17.79
CA GLN A 87 -0.96 -20.19 -16.40
C GLN A 87 0.53 -19.91 -16.12
N GLN A 88 1.44 -20.66 -16.74
CA GLN A 88 2.88 -20.40 -16.62
C GLN A 88 3.25 -19.03 -17.22
N ARG A 89 2.69 -18.70 -18.40
CA ARG A 89 2.89 -17.39 -19.03
C ARG A 89 2.27 -16.25 -18.21
N LEU A 90 1.08 -16.48 -17.65
CA LEU A 90 0.44 -15.53 -16.73
C LEU A 90 1.31 -15.25 -15.50
N ALA A 91 1.80 -16.30 -14.84
CA ALA A 91 2.66 -16.17 -13.65
C ALA A 91 3.97 -15.44 -13.97
N TRP A 92 4.59 -15.76 -15.10
CA TRP A 92 5.78 -15.06 -15.58
C TRP A 92 5.51 -13.58 -15.83
N MET A 93 4.39 -13.26 -16.50
CA MET A 93 4.03 -11.89 -16.82
C MET A 93 3.73 -11.06 -15.57
N GLN A 94 2.98 -11.62 -14.61
CA GLN A 94 2.72 -10.99 -13.32
C GLN A 94 4.01 -10.70 -12.56
N GLY A 95 4.90 -11.70 -12.48
CA GLY A 95 6.19 -11.55 -11.82
C GLY A 95 7.05 -10.46 -12.46
N MET A 96 7.07 -10.39 -13.80
CA MET A 96 7.82 -9.36 -14.53
C MET A 96 7.23 -7.95 -14.35
N ILE A 97 5.90 -7.79 -14.42
CA ILE A 97 5.23 -6.50 -14.18
C ILE A 97 5.53 -6.01 -12.75
N GLU A 98 5.37 -6.87 -11.74
CA GLU A 98 5.61 -6.51 -10.34
C GLU A 98 7.09 -6.19 -10.08
N THR A 99 8.01 -6.97 -10.66
CA THR A 99 9.46 -6.73 -10.54
C THR A 99 9.85 -5.40 -11.17
N LEU A 100 9.41 -5.11 -12.40
CA LEU A 100 9.71 -3.84 -13.07
C LEU A 100 9.12 -2.66 -12.29
N HIS A 101 7.89 -2.79 -11.76
CA HIS A 101 7.27 -1.75 -10.94
C HIS A 101 8.10 -1.43 -9.69
N ILE A 102 8.52 -2.46 -8.94
CA ILE A 102 9.36 -2.27 -7.74
C ILE A 102 10.72 -1.65 -8.10
N VAL A 103 11.35 -2.07 -9.20
CA VAL A 103 12.63 -1.52 -9.65
C VAL A 103 12.49 -0.04 -10.03
N CYS A 104 11.47 0.31 -10.82
CA CYS A 104 11.18 1.69 -11.19
C CYS A 104 10.93 2.56 -9.95
N ASP A 105 10.12 2.08 -9.01
CA ASP A 105 9.84 2.80 -7.76
C ASP A 105 11.11 3.03 -6.95
N LEU A 106 11.96 2.01 -6.79
CA LEU A 106 13.19 2.08 -6.02
C LEU A 106 14.16 3.15 -6.55
N ILE A 107 14.31 3.24 -7.88
CA ILE A 107 15.22 4.21 -8.53
C ILE A 107 14.86 5.65 -8.13
N VAL A 108 13.57 5.97 -8.04
CA VAL A 108 13.11 7.36 -7.85
C VAL A 108 12.59 7.66 -6.44
N THR A 109 12.45 6.65 -5.58
CA THR A 109 11.94 6.83 -4.20
C THR A 109 12.79 7.82 -3.40
N ILE A 110 14.12 7.67 -3.39
CA ILE A 110 15.03 8.55 -2.63
C ILE A 110 14.96 10.00 -3.13
N PRO A 111 15.15 10.30 -4.44
CA PRO A 111 15.11 11.68 -4.92
C PRO A 111 13.73 12.32 -4.73
N LEU A 112 12.63 11.58 -4.91
CA LEU A 112 11.27 12.10 -4.68
C LEU A 112 10.97 12.33 -3.20
N SER A 113 11.44 11.46 -2.30
CA SER A 113 11.35 11.70 -0.86
C SER A 113 12.14 12.94 -0.44
N ALA A 114 13.35 13.14 -0.97
CA ALA A 114 14.13 14.35 -0.74
C ALA A 114 13.44 15.61 -1.31
N LEU A 115 12.71 15.47 -2.42
CA LEU A 115 11.91 16.55 -3.00
C LEU A 115 10.71 16.91 -2.12
N SER A 116 10.07 15.91 -1.51
CA SER A 116 9.00 16.08 -0.53
C SER A 116 9.49 16.86 0.71
N ASP A 117 10.68 16.52 1.21
CA ASP A 117 11.32 17.22 2.35
C ASP A 117 11.70 18.68 2.08
N LYS A 118 11.72 19.10 0.81
CA LYS A 118 11.90 20.49 0.38
C LYS A 118 10.59 21.28 0.31
N GLY A 119 9.48 20.73 0.80
CA GLY A 119 8.18 21.39 0.81
C GLY A 119 7.40 21.26 -0.51
N ARG A 120 7.77 20.31 -1.38
CA ARG A 120 7.09 20.06 -2.66
C ARG A 120 6.18 18.82 -2.57
N GLN A 121 5.52 18.61 -1.43
CA GLN A 121 4.73 17.40 -1.17
C GLN A 121 3.58 17.23 -2.18
N ARG A 122 2.86 18.30 -2.54
CA ARG A 122 1.79 18.27 -3.56
C ARG A 122 2.29 17.74 -4.90
N LEU A 123 3.48 18.19 -5.32
CA LEU A 123 4.09 17.77 -6.58
C LEU A 123 4.47 16.29 -6.55
N VAL A 124 5.05 15.81 -5.44
CA VAL A 124 5.40 14.39 -5.28
C VAL A 124 4.14 13.50 -5.30
N LEU A 125 3.10 13.88 -4.57
CA LEU A 125 1.82 13.14 -4.56
C LEU A 125 1.12 13.18 -5.94
N GLY A 126 1.13 14.34 -6.62
CA GLY A 126 0.54 14.49 -7.95
C GLY A 126 1.25 13.65 -9.00
N LEU A 127 2.59 13.65 -9.00
CA LEU A 127 3.40 12.81 -9.88
C LEU A 127 3.17 11.32 -9.60
N ASN A 128 3.00 10.94 -8.33
CA ASN A 128 2.69 9.59 -7.92
C ASN A 128 1.37 9.08 -8.51
N VAL A 129 0.28 9.80 -8.25
CA VAL A 129 -1.05 9.45 -8.75
C VAL A 129 -1.09 9.47 -10.29
N SER A 130 -0.44 10.45 -10.91
CA SER A 130 -0.41 10.57 -12.38
C SER A 130 0.38 9.42 -13.02
N GLY A 131 1.56 9.08 -12.50
CA GLY A 131 2.36 7.97 -13.01
C GLY A 131 1.64 6.63 -12.88
N LEU A 132 0.93 6.42 -11.77
CA LEU A 132 0.11 5.23 -11.54
C LEU A 132 -1.09 5.17 -12.49
N ALA A 133 -1.79 6.29 -12.72
CA ALA A 133 -2.89 6.37 -13.66
C ALA A 133 -2.41 6.06 -15.08
N LEU A 134 -1.27 6.63 -15.51
CA LEU A 134 -0.65 6.34 -16.80
C LEU A 134 -0.26 4.86 -16.94
N MET A 135 0.32 4.25 -15.91
CA MET A 135 0.65 2.83 -15.90
C MET A 135 -0.58 1.96 -16.17
N TYR A 136 -1.67 2.13 -15.39
CA TYR A 136 -2.86 1.32 -15.56
C TYR A 136 -3.59 1.63 -16.87
N MET A 137 -3.67 2.91 -17.28
CA MET A 137 -4.24 3.30 -18.57
C MET A 137 -3.53 2.61 -19.73
N PHE A 138 -2.19 2.58 -19.71
CA PHE A 138 -1.41 1.92 -20.75
C PHE A 138 -1.61 0.40 -20.74
N ILE A 139 -1.58 -0.24 -19.57
CA ILE A 139 -1.80 -1.69 -19.45
C ILE A 139 -3.21 -2.07 -19.94
N VAL A 140 -4.23 -1.29 -19.57
CA VAL A 140 -5.62 -1.48 -20.00
C VAL A 140 -5.76 -1.30 -21.50
N LEU A 141 -5.12 -0.27 -22.08
CA LEU A 141 -5.11 -0.04 -23.52
C LEU A 141 -4.49 -1.22 -24.27
N VAL A 142 -3.33 -1.72 -23.81
CA VAL A 142 -2.69 -2.91 -24.40
C VAL A 142 -3.55 -4.16 -24.24
N GLY A 143 -4.24 -4.31 -23.11
CA GLY A 143 -5.15 -5.43 -22.88
C GLY A 143 -6.35 -5.41 -23.81
N TYR A 144 -6.88 -4.22 -24.11
CA TYR A 144 -8.06 -4.04 -24.96
C TYR A 144 -7.72 -4.18 -26.44
N LEU A 145 -6.54 -3.73 -26.87
CA LEU A 145 -6.11 -3.78 -28.27
C LEU A 145 -5.48 -5.12 -28.64
N ASP A 146 -6.22 -5.95 -29.39
CA ASP A 146 -5.77 -7.26 -29.91
C ASP A 146 -4.54 -7.19 -30.83
N ILE A 147 -4.21 -6.00 -31.34
CA ILE A 147 -3.09 -5.76 -32.25
C ILE A 147 -1.75 -5.81 -31.53
N LEU A 148 -1.71 -5.44 -30.24
CA LEU A 148 -0.45 -5.35 -29.49
C LEU A 148 -0.12 -6.69 -28.80
N PRO A 149 1.16 -7.11 -28.79
CA PRO A 149 1.56 -8.30 -28.07
C PRO A 149 1.36 -8.11 -26.57
N VAL A 150 0.96 -9.16 -25.85
CA VAL A 150 0.74 -9.11 -24.39
C VAL A 150 1.99 -8.61 -23.65
N ALA A 151 3.18 -8.94 -24.16
CA ALA A 151 4.46 -8.49 -23.63
C ALA A 151 4.61 -6.96 -23.60
N ALA A 152 3.88 -6.20 -24.42
CA ALA A 152 3.92 -4.73 -24.41
C ALA A 152 3.47 -4.15 -23.06
N MET A 153 2.65 -4.86 -22.27
CA MET A 153 2.25 -4.40 -20.92
C MET A 153 3.46 -4.21 -19.98
N LEU A 154 4.62 -4.82 -20.27
CA LEU A 154 5.86 -4.61 -19.50
C LEU A 154 6.41 -3.19 -19.57
N ILE A 155 5.97 -2.37 -20.55
CA ILE A 155 6.33 -0.95 -20.62
C ILE A 155 5.56 -0.15 -19.56
N GLY A 156 4.37 -0.61 -19.16
CA GLY A 156 3.50 0.08 -18.20
C GLY A 156 4.22 0.54 -16.92
N PRO A 157 4.92 -0.35 -16.19
CA PRO A 157 5.67 0.02 -14.98
C PRO A 157 6.65 1.18 -15.15
N MET A 158 7.17 1.45 -16.35
CA MET A 158 8.08 2.60 -16.57
C MET A 158 7.44 3.94 -16.25
N PHE A 159 6.10 4.05 -16.34
CA PHE A 159 5.39 5.27 -15.96
C PHE A 159 5.45 5.58 -14.46
N THR A 160 5.76 4.59 -13.59
CA THR A 160 5.91 4.85 -12.14
C THR A 160 7.23 5.51 -11.77
N LEU A 161 8.20 5.58 -12.70
CA LEU A 161 9.41 6.41 -12.57
C LEU A 161 9.09 7.89 -12.33
N LEU A 162 7.92 8.36 -12.77
CA LEU A 162 7.49 9.73 -12.49
C LEU A 162 7.21 9.94 -10.99
N GLY A 163 6.77 8.90 -10.29
CA GLY A 163 6.04 9.01 -9.04
C GLY A 163 6.60 8.26 -7.83
N GLY A 164 7.45 7.25 -8.02
CA GLY A 164 8.07 6.46 -6.95
C GLY A 164 7.13 5.54 -6.18
N GLY A 165 5.98 5.21 -6.79
CA GLY A 165 4.96 4.28 -6.32
C GLY A 165 4.61 4.36 -4.83
N ASN A 166 4.29 3.22 -4.23
CA ASN A 166 3.70 3.21 -2.89
C ASN A 166 4.68 3.71 -1.80
N CYS A 167 5.99 3.48 -1.98
CA CYS A 167 7.00 3.92 -1.01
C CYS A 167 7.10 5.45 -0.92
N ALA A 168 7.21 6.15 -2.05
CA ALA A 168 7.27 7.61 -2.07
C ALA A 168 5.96 8.25 -1.57
N PHE A 169 4.82 7.65 -1.92
CA PHE A 169 3.50 8.09 -1.46
C PHE A 169 3.34 7.98 0.06
N MET A 170 3.65 6.81 0.63
CA MET A 170 3.55 6.57 2.07
C MET A 170 4.57 7.40 2.86
N SER A 171 5.80 7.52 2.36
CA SER A 171 6.82 8.37 2.98
C SER A 171 6.36 9.84 3.05
N THR A 172 5.80 10.36 1.97
CA THR A 172 5.28 11.74 1.92
C THR A 172 4.07 11.91 2.83
N THR A 173 3.15 10.95 2.83
CA THR A 173 1.97 10.96 3.71
C THR A 173 2.37 10.94 5.19
N TYR A 174 3.29 10.06 5.60
CA TYR A 174 3.79 10.01 6.97
C TYR A 174 4.54 11.29 7.37
N GLY A 175 5.31 11.87 6.44
CA GLY A 175 5.95 13.17 6.64
C GLY A 175 4.93 14.27 6.93
N LEU A 176 3.87 14.37 6.13
CA LEU A 176 2.80 15.35 6.30
C LEU A 176 2.01 15.14 7.59
N VAL A 177 1.72 13.90 7.96
CA VAL A 177 1.05 13.57 9.23
C VAL A 177 1.90 13.97 10.43
N THR A 178 3.21 13.73 10.35
CA THR A 178 4.16 14.14 11.39
C THR A 178 4.23 15.66 11.52
N GLN A 179 4.12 16.39 10.40
CA GLN A 179 4.09 17.85 10.39
C GLN A 179 2.75 18.43 10.87
N ALA A 180 1.64 17.72 10.66
CA ALA A 180 0.31 18.14 11.10
C ALA A 180 0.06 17.87 12.60
N ALA A 181 0.66 16.83 13.16
CA ALA A 181 0.54 16.47 14.57
C ALA A 181 1.36 17.43 15.45
N THR A 182 0.69 18.09 16.40
CA THR A 182 1.36 18.97 17.37
C THR A 182 1.72 18.24 18.66
N LEU A 183 0.94 17.22 19.04
CA LEU A 183 1.22 16.35 20.19
C LEU A 183 1.57 14.92 19.76
N GLU A 184 2.40 14.25 20.56
CA GLU A 184 2.79 12.84 20.34
C GLU A 184 1.60 11.87 20.40
N THR A 185 0.62 12.15 21.26
CA THR A 185 -0.63 11.38 21.34
C THR A 185 -1.44 11.47 20.05
N GLN A 186 -1.54 12.67 19.46
CA GLN A 186 -2.23 12.87 18.18
C GLN A 186 -1.52 12.16 17.04
N ARG A 187 -0.19 12.23 16.99
CA ARG A 187 0.63 11.55 15.97
C ARG A 187 0.35 10.04 15.95
N SER A 188 0.32 9.43 17.15
CA SER A 188 0.02 8.00 17.29
C SER A 188 -1.38 7.65 16.79
N SER A 189 -2.38 8.46 17.13
CA SER A 189 -3.76 8.29 16.64
C SER A 189 -3.87 8.45 15.12
N TYR A 190 -3.16 9.40 14.51
CA TYR A 190 -3.19 9.58 13.05
C TYR A 190 -2.53 8.42 12.30
N PHE A 191 -1.41 7.89 12.80
CA PHE A 191 -0.83 6.67 12.25
C PHE A 191 -1.78 5.46 12.40
N ALA A 192 -2.52 5.39 13.50
CA ALA A 192 -3.57 4.40 13.67
C ALA A 192 -4.68 4.58 12.63
N TYR A 193 -5.15 5.80 12.35
CA TYR A 193 -6.17 6.06 11.33
C TYR A 193 -5.72 5.67 9.92
N ILE A 194 -4.49 6.00 9.52
CA ILE A 194 -3.91 5.57 8.22
C ILE A 194 -3.92 4.05 8.09
N SER A 195 -3.52 3.37 9.16
CA SER A 195 -3.52 1.90 9.22
C SER A 195 -4.93 1.34 9.11
N SER A 196 -5.89 1.90 9.85
CA SER A 196 -7.30 1.51 9.83
C SER A 196 -7.93 1.67 8.44
N VAL A 197 -7.71 2.80 7.76
CA VAL A 197 -8.20 3.02 6.39
C VAL A 197 -7.63 1.96 5.44
N SER A 198 -6.34 1.66 5.55
CA SER A 198 -5.70 0.63 4.73
C SER A 198 -6.29 -0.77 4.97
N TYR A 199 -6.64 -1.10 6.21
CA TYR A 199 -7.32 -2.36 6.54
C TYR A 199 -8.76 -2.43 6.01
N VAL A 200 -9.52 -1.35 6.10
CA VAL A 200 -10.89 -1.29 5.55
C VAL A 200 -10.86 -1.52 4.04
N ILE A 201 -9.88 -0.94 3.35
CA ILE A 201 -9.71 -1.13 1.90
C ILE A 201 -9.30 -2.57 1.59
N LEU A 202 -8.36 -3.14 2.36
CA LEU A 202 -7.96 -4.53 2.21
C LEU A 202 -9.14 -5.50 2.36
N LEU A 203 -10.11 -5.16 3.23
CA LEU A 203 -11.33 -5.92 3.45
C LEU A 203 -12.32 -5.80 2.29
N THR A 204 -12.53 -4.58 1.79
CA THR A 204 -13.62 -4.28 0.85
C THR A 204 -13.21 -4.43 -0.61
N SER A 205 -11.94 -4.18 -0.94
CA SER A 205 -11.47 -4.16 -2.33
C SER A 205 -11.63 -5.49 -3.08
N PRO A 206 -11.37 -6.68 -2.51
CA PRO A 206 -11.48 -7.93 -3.28
C PRO A 206 -12.93 -8.26 -3.66
N SER A 207 -13.90 -7.99 -2.77
CA SER A 207 -15.33 -8.17 -3.08
C SER A 207 -15.82 -7.19 -4.14
N ILE A 208 -15.43 -5.92 -4.04
CA ILE A 208 -15.81 -4.90 -5.01
C ILE A 208 -15.20 -5.25 -6.38
N SER A 209 -13.93 -5.68 -6.38
CA SER A 209 -13.23 -6.14 -7.59
C SER A 209 -13.89 -7.36 -8.22
N ALA A 210 -14.22 -8.38 -7.43
CA ALA A 210 -14.92 -9.57 -7.90
C ALA A 210 -16.28 -9.21 -8.50
N ARG A 211 -17.08 -8.41 -7.79
CA ARG A 211 -18.42 -8.02 -8.25
C ARG A 211 -18.37 -7.23 -9.55
N THR A 212 -17.51 -6.22 -9.62
CA THR A 212 -17.36 -5.35 -10.80
C THR A 212 -16.81 -6.11 -12.00
N MET A 213 -15.86 -7.02 -11.80
CA MET A 213 -15.31 -7.85 -12.88
C MET A 213 -16.33 -8.85 -13.44
N THR A 214 -17.24 -9.40 -12.62
CA THR A 214 -18.31 -10.31 -13.11
C THR A 214 -19.33 -9.60 -14.00
N THR A 215 -19.55 -8.30 -13.79
CA THR A 215 -20.46 -7.52 -14.63
C THR A 215 -19.81 -7.11 -15.95
N ASN A 216 -18.56 -6.65 -15.89
CA ASN A 216 -17.77 -6.29 -17.06
C ASN A 216 -16.28 -6.26 -16.65
N LEU A 217 -15.43 -6.97 -17.40
CA LEU A 217 -14.00 -7.09 -17.11
C LEU A 217 -13.27 -5.73 -17.05
N TRP A 218 -13.75 -4.73 -17.79
CA TRP A 218 -13.12 -3.40 -17.90
C TRP A 218 -13.59 -2.41 -16.83
N LEU A 219 -14.75 -2.64 -16.23
CA LEU A 219 -15.38 -1.72 -15.27
C LEU A 219 -14.53 -1.46 -14.00
N PRO A 220 -13.83 -2.45 -13.39
CA PRO A 220 -12.92 -2.19 -12.27
C PRO A 220 -11.81 -1.20 -12.61
N PHE A 221 -11.30 -1.23 -13.84
CA PHE A 221 -10.23 -0.33 -14.30
C PHE A 221 -10.72 1.09 -14.46
N TRP A 222 -11.89 1.29 -15.11
CA TRP A 222 -12.49 2.61 -15.24
C TRP A 222 -12.77 3.24 -13.87
N ILE A 223 -13.33 2.47 -12.93
CA ILE A 223 -13.53 2.94 -11.55
C ILE A 223 -12.19 3.33 -10.91
N GLY A 224 -11.18 2.46 -10.99
CA GLY A 224 -9.86 2.72 -10.41
C GLY A 224 -9.19 3.98 -10.98
N ILE A 225 -9.23 4.15 -12.30
CA ILE A 225 -8.68 5.32 -13.00
C ILE A 225 -9.44 6.60 -12.61
N ILE A 226 -10.77 6.55 -12.53
CA ILE A 226 -11.58 7.70 -12.07
C ILE A 226 -11.23 8.06 -10.63
N MET A 227 -11.02 7.08 -9.74
CA MET A 227 -10.60 7.34 -8.36
C MET A 227 -9.21 8.02 -8.30
N LEU A 228 -8.27 7.62 -9.15
CA LEU A 228 -6.98 8.31 -9.28
C LEU A 228 -7.13 9.72 -9.86
N LEU A 229 -8.03 9.92 -10.82
CA LEU A 229 -8.29 11.24 -11.38
C LEU A 229 -8.91 12.18 -10.34
N ILE A 230 -9.81 11.69 -9.49
CA ILE A 230 -10.40 12.43 -8.37
C ILE A 230 -9.35 12.72 -7.28
N ALA A 231 -8.32 11.88 -7.13
CA ALA A 231 -7.25 12.14 -6.18
C ALA A 231 -6.43 13.40 -6.54
N LEU A 232 -6.33 13.79 -7.82
CA LEU A 232 -5.61 15.00 -8.24
C LEU A 232 -6.19 16.30 -7.65
N PRO A 233 -7.48 16.65 -7.80
CA PRO A 233 -8.06 17.84 -7.16
C PRO A 233 -8.02 17.78 -5.64
N VAL A 234 -8.10 16.58 -5.04
CA VAL A 234 -7.90 16.40 -3.59
C VAL A 234 -6.48 16.79 -3.16
N ILE A 235 -5.46 16.45 -3.96
CA ILE A 235 -4.07 16.88 -3.73
C ILE A 235 -3.92 18.41 -3.83
N PHE A 236 -4.58 19.06 -4.78
CA PHE A 236 -4.54 20.52 -4.87
C PHE A 236 -5.21 21.20 -3.67
N SER A 237 -6.22 20.56 -3.08
CA SER A 237 -6.92 21.03 -1.87
C SER A 237 -6.15 20.77 -0.57
N LEU A 238 -5.05 20.00 -0.62
CA LEU A 238 -4.23 19.66 0.54
C LEU A 238 -3.46 20.89 1.01
N GLU A 239 -3.68 21.34 2.24
CA GLU A 239 -2.85 22.39 2.84
C GLU A 239 -1.47 21.86 3.18
N THR A 240 -0.44 22.51 2.64
CA THR A 240 0.95 22.17 2.95
C THR A 240 1.58 23.22 3.85
N PRO A 241 2.60 22.86 4.65
CA PRO A 241 3.32 23.83 5.47
C PRO A 241 4.00 24.94 4.65
N SER A 242 4.23 24.75 3.34
CA SER A 242 4.67 25.82 2.46
C SER A 242 3.65 26.97 2.37
N ASP A 243 2.35 26.67 2.45
CA ASP A 243 1.29 27.67 2.39
C ASP A 243 1.20 28.48 3.70
N ARG A 244 1.60 27.89 4.84
CA ARG A 244 1.60 28.54 6.16
C ARG A 244 2.68 29.61 6.33
N ASN A 245 3.74 29.59 5.52
CA ASN A 245 4.78 30.63 5.56
C ASN A 245 4.30 31.97 4.97
N THR A 246 3.11 32.01 4.37
CA THR A 246 2.54 33.21 3.73
C THR A 246 1.61 34.01 4.64
N THR A 247 1.31 33.52 5.86
CA THR A 247 0.44 34.19 6.82
C THR A 247 1.16 34.33 8.18
N VAL A 248 1.22 35.56 8.66
CA VAL A 248 2.10 36.17 9.67
C VAL A 248 1.93 35.64 11.11
N ASP A 249 3.01 35.80 11.91
CA ASP A 249 3.15 35.80 13.38
C ASP A 249 2.83 34.53 14.21
N SER A 250 3.87 33.72 14.42
CA SER A 250 4.09 32.92 15.64
C SER A 250 5.58 32.58 15.73
N LEU A 251 6.39 33.64 15.79
CA LEU A 251 7.80 33.64 15.42
C LEU A 251 8.77 33.15 16.52
N GLU A 252 8.34 32.84 17.74
CA GLU A 252 9.29 32.59 18.84
C GLU A 252 9.41 31.13 19.28
N SER A 253 8.30 30.44 19.53
CA SER A 253 8.31 29.04 20.02
C SER A 253 8.48 28.01 18.90
N ALA A 254 7.96 28.30 17.70
CA ALA A 254 8.27 27.52 16.51
C ALA A 254 9.71 27.76 16.03
N ALA A 255 10.29 28.95 16.26
CA ALA A 255 11.64 29.27 15.81
C ALA A 255 12.74 28.55 16.58
N LEU A 256 12.54 28.14 17.84
CA LEU A 256 13.57 27.42 18.60
C LEU A 256 13.67 25.94 18.21
N LEU A 257 12.55 25.23 18.01
CA LEU A 257 12.55 23.87 17.47
C LEU A 257 12.93 23.84 15.98
N ARG A 258 12.54 24.89 15.24
CA ARG A 258 12.95 25.08 13.85
C ARG A 258 14.44 25.48 13.77
N ARG A 259 15.04 26.20 14.72
CA ARG A 259 16.49 26.47 14.74
C ARG A 259 17.30 25.22 15.02
N ALA A 260 16.92 24.37 15.97
CA ALA A 260 17.64 23.12 16.23
C ALA A 260 17.61 22.14 15.02
N SER A 261 16.48 22.07 14.31
CA SER A 261 16.34 21.25 13.09
C SER A 261 16.92 21.91 11.84
N ILE A 262 16.88 23.24 11.74
CA ILE A 262 17.53 24.01 10.67
C ILE A 262 19.04 24.01 10.88
N ASP A 263 19.62 24.10 12.07
CA ASP A 263 21.08 24.14 12.21
C ASP A 263 21.73 22.80 11.85
N ILE A 264 21.06 21.67 12.12
CA ILE A 264 21.47 20.34 11.62
C ILE A 264 21.30 20.24 10.10
N LYS A 265 20.25 20.85 9.53
CA LYS A 265 19.93 20.79 8.08
C LYS A 265 20.69 21.84 7.25
N ARG A 266 21.05 22.98 7.83
CA ARG A 266 21.76 24.12 7.24
C ARG A 266 23.26 23.83 7.21
N ASN A 267 23.82 23.18 8.23
CA ASN A 267 25.20 22.65 8.12
C ASN A 267 25.35 21.56 7.04
N ARG A 268 24.27 20.89 6.61
CA ARG A 268 24.29 19.99 5.44
C ARG A 268 23.99 20.68 4.10
N LEU A 269 23.17 21.73 4.08
CA LEU A 269 22.72 22.38 2.83
C LEU A 269 23.48 23.64 2.43
N ASN A 270 24.29 24.24 3.31
CA ASN A 270 25.02 25.48 2.98
C ASN A 270 26.22 25.27 2.05
N ASN A 271 26.42 24.04 1.52
CA ASN A 271 27.56 23.70 0.68
C ASN A 271 27.22 23.02 -0.66
N SER A 272 25.97 23.10 -1.14
CA SER A 272 25.59 22.28 -2.29
C SER A 272 24.67 22.99 -3.30
N ASN A 273 25.31 23.57 -4.31
CA ASN A 273 24.77 23.70 -5.68
C ASN A 273 24.74 22.33 -6.41
N GLN A 274 24.82 21.20 -5.70
CA GLN A 274 24.78 19.88 -6.34
C GLN A 274 23.31 19.49 -6.58
N GLY A 275 23.04 18.98 -7.79
CA GLY A 275 21.70 18.54 -8.18
C GLY A 275 21.12 17.48 -7.22
N ILE A 276 19.79 17.41 -7.15
CA ILE A 276 19.03 16.47 -6.30
C ILE A 276 19.54 15.02 -6.44
N PHE A 277 19.99 14.64 -7.64
CA PHE A 277 20.58 13.34 -7.92
C PHE A 277 21.91 13.09 -7.20
N LEU A 278 22.83 14.06 -7.18
CA LEU A 278 24.12 13.92 -6.49
C LEU A 278 23.93 13.79 -4.98
N ALA A 279 23.02 14.59 -4.40
CA ALA A 279 22.65 14.48 -2.99
C ALA A 279 21.99 13.12 -2.66
N SER A 280 21.24 12.55 -3.60
CA SER A 280 20.62 11.23 -3.44
C SER A 280 21.67 10.11 -3.43
N ILE A 281 22.70 10.21 -4.28
CA ILE A 281 23.82 9.26 -4.30
C ILE A 281 24.60 9.31 -2.98
N GLU A 282 24.90 10.51 -2.46
CA GLU A 282 25.58 10.67 -1.17
C GLU A 282 24.76 10.07 -0.02
N THR A 283 23.45 10.30 -0.04
CA THR A 283 22.52 9.72 0.95
C THR A 283 22.53 8.18 0.88
N LEU A 284 22.51 7.62 -0.33
CA LEU A 284 22.56 6.17 -0.54
C LEU A 284 23.89 5.58 -0.05
N GLN A 285 25.02 6.24 -0.33
CA GLN A 285 26.34 5.82 0.16
C GLN A 285 26.40 5.85 1.69
N HIS A 286 25.82 6.86 2.32
CA HIS A 286 25.76 6.94 3.78
C HIS A 286 24.90 5.82 4.37
N LEU A 287 23.74 5.53 3.77
CA LEU A 287 22.89 4.40 4.18
C LEU A 287 23.65 3.08 4.05
N PHE A 288 24.34 2.85 2.92
CA PHE A 288 25.13 1.64 2.70
C PHE A 288 26.27 1.50 3.73
N ARG A 289 26.94 2.61 4.07
CA ARG A 289 27.96 2.62 5.13
C ARG A 289 27.36 2.28 6.49
N GLN A 290 26.19 2.82 6.83
CA GLN A 290 25.48 2.49 8.07
C GLN A 290 25.06 1.02 8.12
N VAL A 291 24.58 0.47 7.00
CA VAL A 291 24.26 -0.96 6.87
C VAL A 291 25.51 -1.78 7.13
N SER A 292 26.64 -1.45 6.50
CA SER A 292 27.88 -2.22 6.63
C SER A 292 28.47 -2.16 8.05
N GLN A 293 28.41 -1.01 8.71
CA GLN A 293 29.06 -0.79 10.01
C GLN A 293 28.22 -1.31 11.19
N ARG A 294 26.88 -1.22 11.13
CA ARG A 294 26.02 -1.55 12.28
C ARG A 294 25.47 -2.97 12.18
N ARG A 295 25.95 -3.86 13.07
CA ARG A 295 25.50 -5.27 13.15
C ARG A 295 23.98 -5.40 13.30
N ASN A 296 23.35 -4.59 14.15
CA ASN A 296 21.89 -4.60 14.34
C ASN A 296 21.13 -4.21 13.07
N PHE A 297 21.67 -3.27 12.29
CA PHE A 297 21.04 -2.85 11.04
C PHE A 297 21.10 -3.96 9.99
N ARG A 298 22.23 -4.69 9.91
CA ARG A 298 22.33 -5.88 9.05
C ARG A 298 21.31 -6.93 9.43
N TYR A 299 21.20 -7.27 10.71
CA TYR A 299 20.20 -8.25 11.17
C TYR A 299 18.77 -7.80 10.84
N LEU A 300 18.45 -6.53 11.08
CA LEU A 300 17.14 -5.99 10.77
C LEU A 300 16.82 -6.05 9.27
N LEU A 301 17.79 -5.68 8.42
CA LEU A 301 17.63 -5.76 6.96
C LEU A 301 17.50 -7.20 6.47
N SER A 302 18.27 -8.14 7.03
CA SER A 302 18.16 -9.57 6.70
C SER A 302 16.82 -10.14 7.10
N VAL A 303 16.33 -9.84 8.32
CA VAL A 303 14.99 -10.28 8.76
C VAL A 303 13.91 -9.66 7.87
N PHE A 304 14.01 -8.37 7.57
CA PHE A 304 13.09 -7.70 6.66
C PHE A 304 13.06 -8.36 5.29
N LEU A 305 14.23 -8.67 4.71
CA LEU A 305 14.34 -9.36 3.43
C LEU A 305 13.64 -10.73 3.45
N ILE A 306 13.86 -11.53 4.49
CA ILE A 306 13.23 -12.84 4.65
C ILE A 306 11.71 -12.70 4.75
N VAL A 307 11.22 -11.75 5.55
CA VAL A 307 9.78 -11.50 5.71
C VAL A 307 9.15 -10.99 4.41
N SER A 308 9.83 -10.10 3.67
CA SER A 308 9.37 -9.62 2.37
C SER A 308 9.30 -10.75 1.35
N LEU A 309 10.31 -11.62 1.32
CA LEU A 309 10.33 -12.79 0.44
C LEU A 309 9.22 -13.79 0.81
N ALA A 310 8.95 -14.02 2.09
CA ALA A 310 7.83 -14.84 2.52
C ALA A 310 6.47 -14.24 2.10
N SER A 311 6.35 -12.91 2.11
CA SER A 311 5.11 -12.22 1.73
C SER A 311 4.88 -12.15 0.21
N SER A 312 5.92 -12.33 -0.63
CA SER A 312 5.84 -12.15 -2.08
C SER A 312 4.98 -13.21 -2.79
N GLY A 313 4.63 -14.31 -2.12
CA GLY A 313 3.68 -15.30 -2.64
C GLY A 313 2.22 -14.85 -2.60
N THR A 314 1.89 -13.82 -1.82
CA THR A 314 0.50 -13.37 -1.62
C THR A 314 -0.21 -12.90 -2.90
N PRO A 315 0.42 -12.14 -3.81
CA PRO A 315 -0.18 -11.73 -5.08
C PRO A 315 -0.53 -12.89 -6.02
N ILE A 316 0.17 -14.03 -5.89
CA ILE A 316 -0.02 -15.24 -6.70
C ILE A 316 -1.20 -16.08 -6.18
N LEU A 317 -1.62 -15.88 -4.94
CA LEU A 317 -2.70 -16.63 -4.30
C LEU A 317 -4.00 -16.74 -5.13
N PRO A 318 -4.51 -15.67 -5.77
CA PRO A 318 -5.72 -15.75 -6.60
C PRO A 318 -5.50 -16.67 -7.81
N GLN A 319 -4.32 -16.60 -8.44
CA GLN A 319 -3.96 -17.47 -9.55
C GLN A 319 -3.86 -18.93 -9.08
N TYR A 320 -3.22 -19.17 -7.93
CA TYR A 320 -3.12 -20.49 -7.33
C TYR A 320 -4.50 -21.11 -7.05
N ILE A 321 -5.42 -20.35 -6.44
CA ILE A 321 -6.80 -20.81 -6.18
C ILE A 321 -7.49 -21.16 -7.49
N SER A 322 -7.35 -20.27 -8.48
CA SER A 322 -8.01 -20.40 -9.77
C SER A 322 -7.53 -21.63 -10.55
N LYS A 323 -6.21 -21.86 -10.60
CA LYS A 323 -5.63 -23.02 -11.28
C LYS A 323 -5.83 -24.33 -10.52
N ARG A 324 -5.60 -24.34 -9.19
CA ARG A 324 -5.69 -25.59 -8.40
C ARG A 324 -7.11 -26.10 -8.23
N TYR A 325 -8.10 -25.20 -8.12
CA TYR A 325 -9.49 -25.58 -7.82
C TYR A 325 -10.47 -25.31 -8.97
N GLY A 326 -10.01 -24.80 -10.10
CA GLY A 326 -10.90 -24.43 -11.23
C GLY A 326 -11.84 -23.28 -10.90
N TRP A 327 -11.47 -22.42 -9.94
CA TRP A 327 -12.29 -21.27 -9.58
C TRP A 327 -12.05 -20.10 -10.53
N THR A 328 -13.09 -19.33 -10.74
CA THR A 328 -12.97 -18.05 -11.43
C THR A 328 -12.17 -17.06 -10.57
N PHE A 329 -11.51 -16.09 -11.19
CA PHE A 329 -10.83 -15.03 -10.46
C PHE A 329 -11.80 -14.23 -9.57
N ALA A 330 -13.08 -14.14 -9.94
CA ALA A 330 -14.11 -13.50 -9.12
C ALA A 330 -14.40 -14.30 -7.83
N GLU A 331 -14.55 -15.62 -7.91
CA GLU A 331 -14.74 -16.47 -6.73
C GLU A 331 -13.52 -16.44 -5.81
N ALA A 332 -12.31 -16.43 -6.39
CA ALA A 332 -11.08 -16.21 -5.63
C ALA A 332 -11.09 -14.84 -4.92
N GLY A 333 -11.60 -13.79 -5.56
CA GLY A 333 -11.79 -12.48 -4.95
C GLY A 333 -12.70 -12.49 -3.71
N TYR A 334 -13.84 -13.19 -3.77
CA TYR A 334 -14.70 -13.36 -2.59
C TYR A 334 -14.01 -14.11 -1.44
N LEU A 335 -13.20 -15.13 -1.76
CA LEU A 335 -12.41 -15.86 -0.77
C LEU A 335 -11.34 -14.96 -0.11
N LEU A 336 -10.72 -14.06 -0.86
CA LEU A 336 -9.78 -13.07 -0.30
C LEU A 336 -10.47 -12.11 0.67
N THR A 337 -11.74 -11.76 0.44
CA THR A 337 -12.52 -10.99 1.41
C THR A 337 -12.75 -11.77 2.69
N VAL A 338 -13.12 -13.06 2.60
CA VAL A 338 -13.26 -13.92 3.79
C VAL A 338 -11.94 -13.99 4.55
N LYS A 339 -10.81 -14.17 3.87
CA LYS A 339 -9.46 -14.10 4.46
C LYS A 339 -9.24 -12.78 5.19
N ALA A 340 -9.63 -11.65 4.59
CA ALA A 340 -9.47 -10.34 5.21
C ALA A 340 -10.36 -10.17 6.45
N ILE A 341 -11.61 -10.64 6.43
CA ILE A 341 -12.51 -10.64 7.59
C ILE A 341 -11.87 -11.41 8.75
N VAL A 342 -11.42 -12.63 8.48
CA VAL A 342 -10.76 -13.49 9.49
C VAL A 342 -9.53 -12.79 10.06
N ASN A 343 -8.70 -12.17 9.22
CA ASN A 343 -7.52 -11.43 9.67
C ASN A 343 -7.89 -10.24 10.58
N VAL A 344 -8.91 -9.47 10.21
CA VAL A 344 -9.39 -8.35 11.04
C VAL A 344 -9.91 -8.86 12.37
N THR A 345 -10.75 -9.90 12.39
CA THR A 345 -11.26 -10.51 13.64
C THR A 345 -10.12 -11.03 14.52
N LEU A 346 -9.12 -11.69 13.92
CA LEU A 346 -7.95 -12.18 14.63
C LEU A 346 -7.19 -11.03 15.31
N LEU A 347 -6.87 -9.98 14.55
CA LEU A 347 -6.04 -8.87 15.04
C LEU A 347 -6.79 -7.92 16.00
N THR A 348 -8.11 -7.79 15.88
CA THR A 348 -8.90 -6.83 16.69
C THR A 348 -9.56 -7.46 17.90
N MET A 349 -10.01 -8.71 17.81
CA MET A 349 -10.74 -9.38 18.89
C MET A 349 -9.90 -10.45 19.54
N ILE A 350 -9.37 -11.39 18.77
CA ILE A 350 -8.77 -12.62 19.31
C ILE A 350 -7.42 -12.31 19.97
N VAL A 351 -6.47 -11.73 19.22
CA VAL A 351 -5.11 -11.44 19.71
C VAL A 351 -5.12 -10.49 20.93
N PRO A 352 -5.86 -9.38 20.94
CA PRO A 352 -5.91 -8.53 22.14
C PRO A 352 -6.56 -9.22 23.34
N SER A 353 -7.59 -10.04 23.12
CA SER A 353 -8.27 -10.77 24.21
C SER A 353 -7.39 -11.87 24.79
N THR A 354 -6.64 -12.60 23.96
CA THR A 354 -5.70 -13.63 24.43
C THR A 354 -4.54 -13.02 25.20
N ILE A 355 -3.97 -11.89 24.73
CA ILE A 355 -2.90 -11.18 25.45
C ILE A 355 -3.41 -10.66 26.80
N LYS A 356 -4.62 -10.08 26.84
CA LYS A 356 -5.26 -9.62 28.10
C LYS A 356 -5.51 -10.79 29.07
N ALA A 357 -6.02 -11.91 28.56
CA ALA A 357 -6.23 -13.11 29.37
C ALA A 357 -4.91 -13.65 29.91
N LEU A 358 -3.87 -13.71 29.08
CA LEU A 358 -2.55 -14.19 29.49
C LEU A 358 -1.93 -13.29 30.57
N HIS A 359 -2.08 -11.96 30.44
CA HIS A 359 -1.70 -11.01 31.49
C HIS A 359 -2.50 -11.19 32.79
N LYS A 360 -3.79 -11.55 32.71
CA LYS A 360 -4.64 -11.76 33.89
C LYS A 360 -4.32 -13.07 34.61
N TYR A 361 -4.06 -14.14 33.87
CA TYR A 361 -3.94 -15.50 34.41
C TYR A 361 -2.48 -15.97 34.64
N THR A 362 -1.49 -15.24 34.11
CA THR A 362 -0.07 -15.57 34.33
C THR A 362 0.67 -14.43 35.02
N ARG A 363 1.67 -14.77 35.84
CA ARG A 363 2.61 -13.79 36.44
C ARG A 363 3.76 -13.42 35.51
N MET A 364 3.61 -13.64 34.20
CA MET A 364 4.68 -13.41 33.23
C MET A 364 4.85 -11.92 32.95
N SER A 365 6.10 -11.49 32.71
CA SER A 365 6.36 -10.12 32.25
C SER A 365 5.81 -9.90 30.84
N GLY A 366 5.39 -8.66 30.52
CA GLY A 366 4.81 -8.33 29.20
C GLY A 366 5.72 -8.67 28.02
N VAL A 367 7.04 -8.54 28.20
CA VAL A 367 8.04 -8.97 27.20
C VAL A 367 7.99 -10.47 26.96
N SER A 368 7.92 -11.28 28.03
CA SER A 368 7.86 -12.74 27.92
C SER A 368 6.56 -13.20 27.26
N ILE A 369 5.44 -12.54 27.56
CA ILE A 369 4.15 -12.78 26.92
C ILE A 369 4.21 -12.49 25.42
N ASN A 370 4.79 -11.36 25.02
CA ASN A 370 4.93 -11.00 23.61
C ASN A 370 5.81 -12.00 22.86
N ILE A 371 6.94 -12.41 23.44
CA ILE A 371 7.84 -13.41 22.84
C ILE A 371 7.13 -14.77 22.71
N ALA A 372 6.42 -15.23 23.75
CA ALA A 372 5.69 -16.48 23.71
C ALA A 372 4.55 -16.45 22.68
N SER A 373 3.83 -15.33 22.61
CA SER A 373 2.74 -15.12 21.64
C SER A 373 3.26 -15.07 20.20
N ALA A 374 4.40 -14.41 19.98
CA ALA A 374 5.06 -14.39 18.67
C ALA A 374 5.47 -15.79 18.22
N LYS A 375 6.14 -16.57 19.10
CA LYS A 375 6.51 -17.96 18.82
C LYS A 375 5.29 -18.84 18.51
N ALA A 376 4.22 -18.71 19.30
CA ALA A 376 2.99 -19.44 19.06
C ALA A 376 2.34 -19.04 17.71
N SER A 377 2.28 -17.74 17.40
CA SER A 377 1.77 -17.26 16.11
C SER A 377 2.56 -17.80 14.93
N GLU A 378 3.88 -17.91 15.06
CA GLU A 378 4.75 -18.43 14.00
C GLU A 378 4.52 -19.92 13.76
N ILE A 379 4.40 -20.73 14.84
CA ILE A 379 4.05 -22.15 14.75
C ILE A 379 2.67 -22.35 14.10
N ILE A 380 1.67 -21.56 14.52
CA ILE A 380 0.32 -21.60 13.94
C ILE A 380 0.37 -21.21 12.45
N SER A 381 1.19 -20.23 12.07
CA SER A 381 1.35 -19.81 10.69
C SER A 381 1.97 -20.90 9.82
N VAL A 382 3.02 -21.57 10.30
CA VAL A 382 3.64 -22.73 9.61
C VAL A 382 2.62 -23.84 9.41
N PHE A 383 1.86 -24.18 10.45
CA PHE A 383 0.80 -25.19 10.35
C PHE A 383 -0.29 -24.78 9.34
N GLY A 384 -0.69 -23.51 9.33
CA GLY A 384 -1.65 -22.96 8.38
C GLY A 384 -1.18 -23.07 6.93
N VAL A 385 0.08 -22.75 6.64
CA VAL A 385 0.66 -22.87 5.29
C VAL A 385 0.74 -24.34 4.86
N LEU A 386 1.12 -25.25 5.76
CA LEU A 386 1.12 -26.69 5.49
C LEU A 386 -0.28 -27.20 5.13
N LEU A 387 -1.31 -26.81 5.90
CA LEU A 387 -2.70 -27.16 5.61
C LEU A 387 -3.13 -26.66 4.22
N VAL A 388 -2.80 -25.41 3.86
CA VAL A 388 -3.08 -24.86 2.53
C VAL A 388 -2.38 -25.68 1.43
N GLY A 389 -1.12 -26.09 1.65
CA GLY A 389 -0.37 -26.92 0.71
C GLY A 389 -0.98 -28.32 0.50
N THR A 390 -1.45 -28.94 1.58
CA THR A 390 -2.05 -30.29 1.55
C THR A 390 -3.53 -30.31 1.15
N SER A 391 -4.21 -29.17 1.12
CA SER A 391 -5.63 -29.10 0.82
C SER A 391 -5.92 -29.55 -0.63
N THR A 392 -6.58 -30.70 -0.80
CA THR A 392 -6.94 -31.26 -2.12
C THR A 392 -8.29 -30.77 -2.61
N THR A 393 -9.13 -30.30 -1.69
CA THR A 393 -10.48 -29.79 -1.98
C THR A 393 -10.71 -28.47 -1.29
N MET A 394 -11.71 -27.74 -1.75
CA MET A 394 -12.03 -26.41 -1.22
C MET A 394 -12.64 -26.45 0.17
N GLY A 395 -13.43 -27.50 0.46
CA GLY A 395 -13.89 -27.77 1.82
C GLY A 395 -12.72 -28.00 2.78
N ALA A 396 -11.64 -28.62 2.30
CA ALA A 396 -10.41 -28.75 3.08
C ALA A 396 -9.66 -27.41 3.22
N LEU A 397 -9.63 -26.58 2.19
CA LEU A 397 -8.97 -25.26 2.24
C LEU A 397 -9.71 -24.25 3.15
N ILE A 398 -11.05 -24.22 3.10
CA ILE A 398 -11.87 -23.24 3.82
C ILE A 398 -12.26 -23.74 5.22
N PHE A 399 -12.62 -25.02 5.33
CA PHE A 399 -13.22 -25.58 6.55
C PHE A 399 -12.41 -26.72 7.17
N CYS A 400 -11.24 -27.06 6.62
CA CYS A 400 -10.47 -28.25 7.02
C CYS A 400 -11.35 -29.53 7.06
N LYS A 401 -12.35 -29.61 6.17
CA LYS A 401 -13.29 -30.72 6.11
C LYS A 401 -12.74 -31.78 5.15
N SER A 402 -12.48 -32.99 5.66
CA SER A 402 -12.10 -34.14 4.84
C SER A 402 -13.12 -34.35 3.71
N PRO A 403 -12.69 -34.68 2.47
CA PRO A 403 -13.63 -35.10 1.44
C PRO A 403 -14.45 -36.26 1.99
N LYS A 404 -15.78 -36.14 1.95
CA LYS A 404 -16.63 -37.32 2.09
C LYS A 404 -16.24 -38.23 0.92
N SER A 405 -15.66 -39.38 1.25
CA SER A 405 -15.49 -40.49 0.32
C SER A 405 -16.81 -40.68 -0.42
N SER A 406 -16.85 -40.28 -1.68
CA SER A 406 -17.93 -40.65 -2.58
C SER A 406 -17.61 -42.08 -3.00
N SER A 407 -17.94 -43.04 -2.13
CA SER A 407 -18.06 -44.44 -2.50
C SER A 407 -19.27 -44.55 -3.43
N ARG A 408 -19.04 -44.34 -4.74
CA ARG A 408 -19.90 -44.91 -5.77
C ARG A 408 -19.34 -46.31 -6.08
N ILE A 409 -20.06 -47.31 -5.59
CA ILE A 409 -20.15 -48.63 -6.21
C ILE A 409 -21.02 -48.48 -7.46
#